data_AF-A0A6B3GIF6-F1
#
_entry.id   AF-A0A6B3GIF6-F1
#
_cell.length_a   1.000
_cell.length_b   1.000
_cell.length_c   1.000
_cell.angle_alpha   90.00
_cell.angle_beta   90.00
_cell.angle_gamma   90.00
#
_symmetry.space_group_name_H-M   'P 1'
#
loop_
_entity.id
_entity.type
_entity.pdbx_description
1 polymer ?
#
loop_
_entity_poly.entity_id
_entity_poly.type
_entity_poly.pdbx_seq_one_letter_code
_entity_poly.pdbx_strand_id
1 'polypeptide(L)'
;PVGRLHSSDSDPYDKVLDGLANVTKSAKAADLAGLDVVISTAAKWAHVKNVEPWGHAIVDEAYQMRSDALLAVAGLFERALFVGDPGQLDPFSIVGADQWAGLSYDPSASAVSTLLAHNPELPQHRLPVSWRLPASAAPLVSDAFYPYTPFRSGT
;
A
#
# COMPACT_ATOMS: atom_id res chain seq x y z
N PRO A 1 -0.17 -11.73 19.42
CA PRO A 1 -0.44 -10.27 19.57
C PRO A 1 -0.05 -9.56 18.28
N VAL A 2 -0.66 -8.43 17.95
CA VAL A 2 -0.34 -7.64 16.74
C VAL A 2 0.65 -6.54 17.11
N GLY A 3 1.74 -6.42 16.36
CA GLY A 3 2.70 -5.34 16.50
C GLY A 3 2.21 -4.05 15.85
N ARG A 4 2.36 -2.92 16.54
CA ARG A 4 2.14 -1.57 16.01
C ARG A 4 3.45 -0.80 16.07
N LEU A 5 4.12 -0.66 14.93
CA LEU A 5 5.35 0.11 14.82
C LEU A 5 5.00 1.60 14.64
N HIS A 6 5.40 2.47 15.55
CA HIS A 6 5.02 3.89 15.52
C HIS A 6 6.23 4.85 15.45
N SER A 7 5.99 6.15 15.28
CA SER A 7 7.06 7.15 15.33
C SER A 7 7.60 7.32 16.76
N SER A 8 8.74 7.99 16.90
CA SER A 8 9.29 8.34 18.22
C SER A 8 8.76 9.68 18.75
N ASP A 9 7.69 10.20 18.14
CA ASP A 9 7.11 11.49 18.51
C ASP A 9 6.38 11.39 19.86
N SER A 10 6.06 12.55 20.43
CA SER A 10 5.40 12.63 21.75
C SER A 10 3.98 12.04 21.78
N ASP A 11 3.27 12.02 20.64
CA ASP A 11 1.94 11.43 20.49
C ASP A 11 1.90 10.55 19.21
N PRO A 12 2.55 9.37 19.23
CA PRO A 12 2.88 8.65 18.00
C PRO A 12 1.77 7.68 17.53
N TYR A 13 0.70 7.52 18.32
CA TYR A 13 -0.44 6.66 18.01
C TYR A 13 -1.68 7.09 18.80
N ASP A 14 -2.85 6.62 18.36
CA ASP A 14 -4.12 6.84 19.06
C ASP A 14 -4.14 6.12 20.43
N LYS A 15 -4.40 6.86 21.50
CA LYS A 15 -4.46 6.35 22.89
C LYS A 15 -5.51 5.26 23.11
N VAL A 16 -6.49 5.11 22.21
CA VAL A 16 -7.40 3.95 22.21
C VAL A 16 -6.60 2.63 22.19
N LEU A 17 -5.42 2.59 21.58
CA LEU A 17 -4.54 1.41 21.57
C LEU A 17 -3.96 1.05 22.94
N ASP A 18 -4.06 1.90 23.96
CA ASP A 18 -3.64 1.57 25.33
C ASP A 18 -4.59 0.59 26.02
N GLY A 19 -5.87 0.57 25.62
CA GLY A 19 -6.86 -0.37 26.14
C GLY A 19 -6.80 -1.76 25.50
N LEU A 20 -5.99 -1.96 24.46
CA LEU A 20 -5.97 -3.20 23.67
C LEU A 20 -4.83 -4.13 24.13
N ALA A 21 -5.16 -5.11 24.96
CA ALA A 21 -4.20 -6.07 25.52
C ALA A 21 -3.47 -6.92 24.46
N ASN A 22 -4.04 -7.06 23.27
CA ASN A 22 -3.48 -7.83 22.16
C ASN A 22 -2.59 -7.01 21.21
N VAL A 23 -2.30 -5.75 21.52
CA VAL A 23 -1.48 -4.85 20.68
C VAL A 23 -0.15 -4.52 21.36
N THR A 24 0.95 -4.94 20.76
CA THR A 24 2.31 -4.61 21.22
C THR A 24 2.81 -3.39 20.43
N LYS A 25 3.12 -2.29 21.13
CA LYS A 25 3.56 -1.03 20.51
C LYS A 25 5.06 -0.84 20.71
N SER A 26 5.76 -0.42 19.66
CA SER A 26 7.15 0.06 19.79
C SER A 26 7.49 1.05 18.67
N ALA A 27 8.46 1.92 18.92
CA ALA A 27 9.07 2.76 17.90
C ALA A 27 10.19 2.03 17.12
N LYS A 28 10.64 0.87 17.61
CA LYS A 28 11.72 0.06 17.02
C LYS A 28 11.17 -1.23 16.45
N ALA A 29 11.53 -1.52 15.20
CA ALA A 29 11.09 -2.75 14.52
C ALA A 29 11.61 -4.02 15.23
N ALA A 30 12.83 -3.97 15.78
CA ALA A 30 13.44 -5.09 16.49
C ALA A 30 12.64 -5.57 17.71
N ASP A 31 11.99 -4.65 18.43
CA ASP A 31 11.17 -4.99 19.61
C ASP A 31 9.87 -5.72 19.21
N LEU A 32 9.51 -5.67 17.93
CA LEU A 32 8.32 -6.31 17.37
C LEU A 32 8.68 -7.52 16.50
N ALA A 33 9.97 -7.83 16.37
CA ALA A 33 10.44 -8.98 15.62
C ALA A 33 9.93 -10.28 16.27
N GLY A 34 9.54 -11.25 15.45
CA GLY A 34 8.97 -12.52 15.89
C GLY A 34 7.47 -12.48 16.22
N LEU A 35 6.81 -11.32 16.15
CA LEU A 35 5.35 -11.26 16.11
C LEU A 35 4.84 -11.70 14.73
N ASP A 36 3.69 -12.38 14.70
CA ASP A 36 3.10 -12.89 13.46
C ASP A 36 2.74 -11.77 12.47
N VAL A 37 2.32 -10.61 12.97
CA VAL A 37 1.91 -9.45 12.17
C VAL A 37 2.38 -8.16 12.83
N VAL A 38 2.99 -7.28 12.04
CA VAL A 38 3.37 -5.92 12.45
C VAL A 38 2.85 -4.91 11.44
N ILE A 39 2.14 -3.89 11.93
CA ILE A 39 1.44 -2.90 11.10
C ILE A 39 2.06 -1.50 11.31
N SER A 40 2.32 -0.83 10.20
CA SER A 40 2.66 0.59 10.15
C SER A 40 2.42 1.21 8.79
N THR A 41 2.56 2.53 8.72
CA THR A 41 2.57 3.26 7.45
C THR A 41 3.88 3.00 6.71
N ALA A 42 3.84 3.07 5.37
CA ALA A 42 5.04 2.96 4.54
C ALA A 42 6.11 4.01 4.93
N ALA A 43 5.68 5.23 5.25
CA ALA A 43 6.56 6.31 5.71
C ALA A 43 7.36 5.91 6.96
N LYS A 44 6.74 5.23 7.94
CA LYS A 44 7.46 4.75 9.12
C LYS A 44 8.42 3.62 8.79
N TRP A 45 8.02 2.69 7.92
CA TRP A 45 8.88 1.61 7.45
C TRP A 45 10.13 2.14 6.73
N ALA A 46 10.03 3.23 5.98
CA ALA A 46 11.18 3.86 5.31
C ALA A 46 12.29 4.35 6.28
N HIS A 47 11.99 4.49 7.57
CA HIS A 47 12.97 4.81 8.60
C HIS A 47 13.60 3.58 9.26
N VAL A 48 13.14 2.36 8.97
CA VAL A 48 13.71 1.13 9.49
C VAL A 48 14.98 0.79 8.71
N LYS A 49 16.07 0.52 9.43
CA LYS A 49 17.39 0.21 8.86
C LYS A 49 18.08 -0.84 9.71
N ASN A 50 19.06 -1.52 9.12
CA ASN A 50 19.92 -2.50 9.80
C ASN A 50 19.12 -3.62 10.48
N VAL A 51 18.07 -4.10 9.79
CA VAL A 51 17.29 -5.26 10.21
C VAL A 51 17.45 -6.35 9.15
N GLU A 52 17.33 -7.60 9.57
CA GLU A 52 17.15 -8.69 8.62
C GLU A 52 15.85 -8.45 7.81
N PRO A 53 15.85 -8.75 6.50
CA PRO A 53 14.65 -8.63 5.69
C PRO A 53 13.51 -9.44 6.29
N TRP A 54 12.32 -8.84 6.28
CA TRP A 54 11.09 -9.50 6.68
C TRP A 54 10.65 -10.43 5.54
N GLY A 55 10.22 -11.65 5.86
CA GLY A 55 9.89 -12.62 4.82
C GLY A 55 8.77 -12.18 3.88
N HIS A 56 7.78 -11.43 4.39
CA HIS A 56 6.61 -11.00 3.60
C HIS A 56 6.12 -9.61 4.01
N ALA A 57 5.61 -8.87 3.03
CA ALA A 57 4.83 -7.64 3.22
C ALA A 57 3.51 -7.69 2.45
N ILE A 58 2.51 -7.02 3.01
CA ILE A 58 1.31 -6.60 2.28
C ILE A 58 1.31 -5.07 2.33
N VAL A 59 1.32 -4.44 1.17
CA VAL A 59 1.24 -2.98 1.03
C VAL A 59 -0.14 -2.66 0.49
N ASP A 60 -0.99 -2.15 1.36
CA ASP A 60 -2.33 -1.70 1.02
C ASP A 60 -2.31 -0.29 0.43
N GLU A 61 -3.31 0.05 -0.38
CA GLU A 61 -3.40 1.31 -1.13
C GLU A 61 -2.13 1.65 -1.93
N ALA A 62 -1.47 0.62 -2.48
CA ALA A 62 -0.17 0.75 -3.13
C ALA A 62 -0.17 1.65 -4.37
N TYR A 63 -1.32 1.80 -5.04
CA TYR A 63 -1.51 2.73 -6.16
C TYR A 63 -1.53 4.20 -5.72
N GLN A 64 -1.86 4.48 -4.44
CA GLN A 64 -1.80 5.83 -3.88
C GLN A 64 -0.41 6.17 -3.33
N MET A 65 0.51 5.20 -3.31
CA MET A 65 1.89 5.41 -2.88
C MET A 65 2.76 5.88 -4.06
N ARG A 66 3.57 6.91 -3.82
CA ARG A 66 4.59 7.36 -4.77
C ARG A 66 5.70 6.32 -4.95
N SER A 67 6.30 6.28 -6.13
CA SER A 67 7.37 5.32 -6.46
C SER A 67 8.61 5.44 -5.55
N ASP A 68 8.99 6.65 -5.13
CA ASP A 68 10.11 6.88 -4.20
C ASP A 68 9.87 6.26 -2.82
N ALA A 69 8.63 6.34 -2.31
CA ALA A 69 8.22 5.75 -1.05
C ALA A 69 8.26 4.21 -1.11
N LEU A 70 7.91 3.60 -2.25
CA LEU A 70 8.06 2.16 -2.44
C LEU A 70 9.54 1.76 -2.42
N LEU A 71 10.39 2.47 -3.15
CA LEU A 71 11.82 2.17 -3.21
C LEU A 71 12.47 2.20 -1.83
N ALA A 72 12.03 3.13 -0.97
CA ALA A 72 12.51 3.26 0.40
C ALA A 72 12.18 2.05 1.30
N VAL A 73 11.15 1.27 0.97
CA VAL A 73 10.73 0.09 1.75
C VAL A 73 10.95 -1.25 1.03
N ALA A 74 11.21 -1.24 -0.27
CA ALA A 74 11.31 -2.45 -1.10
C ALA A 74 12.40 -3.40 -0.59
N GLY A 75 13.54 -2.88 -0.12
CA GLY A 75 14.64 -3.71 0.40
C GLY A 75 14.42 -4.28 1.81
N LEU A 76 13.31 -3.95 2.46
CA LEU A 76 12.99 -4.45 3.80
C LEU A 76 12.31 -5.82 3.78
N PHE A 77 11.86 -6.28 2.62
CA PHE A 77 11.02 -7.47 2.50
C PHE A 77 11.55 -8.42 1.41
N GLU A 78 11.56 -9.73 1.68
CA GLU A 78 11.91 -10.74 0.67
C GLU A 78 10.83 -10.88 -0.40
N ARG A 79 9.55 -10.74 0.00
CA ARG A 79 8.38 -10.81 -0.88
C ARG A 79 7.37 -9.75 -0.47
N ALA A 80 6.71 -9.12 -1.44
CA ALA A 80 5.66 -8.14 -1.18
C ALA A 80 4.44 -8.42 -2.06
N LEU A 81 3.25 -8.30 -1.46
CA LEU A 81 1.97 -8.23 -2.15
C LEU A 81 1.50 -6.77 -2.16
N PHE A 82 1.29 -6.22 -3.35
CA PHE A 82 0.73 -4.87 -3.52
C PHE A 82 -0.77 -4.97 -3.76
N VAL A 83 -1.55 -4.31 -2.91
CA VAL A 83 -3.01 -4.24 -2.99
C VAL A 83 -3.41 -2.81 -3.26
N GLY A 84 -4.37 -2.63 -4.16
CA GLY A 84 -4.94 -1.32 -4.48
C GLY A 84 -5.67 -1.38 -5.80
N ASP A 85 -6.11 -0.21 -6.27
CA ASP A 85 -6.98 -0.09 -7.41
C ASP A 85 -6.44 0.93 -8.43
N PRO A 86 -6.08 0.52 -9.66
CA PRO A 86 -5.64 1.44 -10.71
C PRO A 86 -6.76 2.36 -11.24
N GLY A 87 -8.03 2.03 -10.97
CA GLY A 87 -9.18 2.85 -11.37
C GLY A 87 -9.54 3.96 -10.39
N GLN A 88 -8.83 4.04 -9.25
CA GLN A 88 -9.02 5.08 -8.24
C GLN A 88 -8.00 6.23 -8.40
N LEU A 89 -8.09 7.24 -7.52
CA LEU A 89 -7.28 8.45 -7.61
C LEU A 89 -5.78 8.16 -7.58
N ASP A 90 -5.03 8.79 -8.49
CA ASP A 90 -3.56 8.85 -8.45
C ASP A 90 -3.06 9.52 -7.15
N PRO A 91 -1.82 9.24 -6.71
CA PRO A 91 -1.24 9.88 -5.54
C PRO A 91 -1.34 11.42 -5.62
N PHE A 92 -1.90 12.05 -4.59
CA PHE A 92 -1.90 13.52 -4.52
C PHE A 92 -0.45 14.03 -4.39
N SER A 93 0.08 14.69 -5.44
CA SER A 93 1.34 15.44 -5.35
C SER A 93 1.05 16.93 -5.20
N ILE A 94 1.60 17.55 -4.15
CA ILE A 94 1.59 19.02 -3.96
C ILE A 94 2.61 19.70 -4.89
N VAL A 95 3.54 18.93 -5.48
CA VAL A 95 4.60 19.44 -6.35
C VAL A 95 4.24 19.13 -7.80
N GLY A 96 4.14 20.17 -8.64
CA GLY A 96 3.86 20.06 -10.08
C GLY A 96 4.89 19.17 -10.77
N ALA A 97 4.43 18.03 -11.29
CA ALA A 97 5.23 17.08 -12.07
C ALA A 97 5.19 17.39 -13.58
N ASP A 98 4.81 18.62 -13.96
CA ASP A 98 4.61 19.10 -15.33
C ASP A 98 5.81 18.83 -16.26
N GLN A 99 7.01 18.67 -15.68
CA GLN A 99 8.28 18.44 -16.38
C GLN A 99 8.62 16.96 -16.64
N TRP A 100 7.85 16.01 -16.08
CA TRP A 100 8.08 14.56 -16.23
C TRP A 100 6.87 13.81 -16.79
N ALA A 101 5.74 14.51 -16.99
CA ALA A 101 4.51 13.97 -17.51
C ALA A 101 4.71 13.26 -18.86
N GLY A 102 4.42 11.96 -18.90
CA GLY A 102 4.49 11.13 -20.10
C GLY A 102 5.75 10.27 -20.26
N LEU A 103 6.67 10.29 -19.28
CA LEU A 103 7.83 9.40 -19.24
C LEU A 103 7.53 8.12 -18.44
N SER A 104 8.11 6.99 -18.85
CA SER A 104 7.93 5.69 -18.18
C SER A 104 8.53 5.62 -16.75
N TYR A 105 9.21 6.69 -16.33
CA TYR A 105 9.88 6.84 -15.03
C TYR A 105 9.43 8.10 -14.28
N ASP A 106 8.24 8.64 -14.59
CA ASP A 106 7.68 9.77 -13.86
C ASP A 106 7.60 9.45 -12.35
N PRO A 107 8.31 10.19 -11.47
CA PRO A 107 8.32 9.94 -10.04
C PRO A 107 6.97 10.22 -9.36
N SER A 108 6.06 10.94 -10.04
CA SER A 108 4.67 11.11 -9.62
C SER A 108 3.78 9.93 -9.99
N ALA A 109 4.24 9.03 -10.88
CA ALA A 109 3.51 7.81 -11.20
C ALA A 109 3.39 6.91 -9.96
N SER A 110 2.27 6.18 -9.90
CA SER A 110 2.06 5.20 -8.83
C SER A 110 3.20 4.19 -8.79
N ALA A 111 3.59 3.81 -7.58
CA ALA A 111 4.65 2.84 -7.38
C ALA A 111 4.39 1.49 -8.08
N VAL A 112 3.12 1.08 -8.14
CA VAL A 112 2.69 -0.17 -8.79
C VAL A 112 2.82 -0.06 -10.30
N SER A 113 2.46 1.07 -10.91
CA SER A 113 2.64 1.29 -12.36
C SER A 113 4.11 1.17 -12.76
N THR A 114 5.03 1.80 -12.00
CA THR A 114 6.47 1.68 -12.25
C THR A 114 6.97 0.25 -12.05
N LEU A 115 6.50 -0.44 -11.01
CA LEU A 115 6.87 -1.83 -10.74
C LEU A 115 6.46 -2.76 -11.89
N LEU A 116 5.22 -2.67 -12.36
CA LEU A 116 4.70 -3.48 -13.46
C LEU A 116 5.41 -3.19 -14.78
N ALA A 117 5.76 -1.92 -15.05
CA ALA A 117 6.51 -1.55 -16.24
C ALA A 117 7.90 -2.22 -16.31
N HIS A 118 8.56 -2.41 -15.16
CA HIS A 118 9.87 -3.08 -15.08
C HIS A 118 9.76 -4.60 -14.89
N ASN A 119 8.60 -5.10 -14.48
CA ASN A 119 8.35 -6.50 -14.16
C ASN A 119 7.03 -6.94 -14.83
N PRO A 120 6.96 -7.00 -16.18
CA PRO A 120 5.72 -7.24 -16.89
C PRO A 120 5.09 -8.61 -16.59
N GLU A 121 5.91 -9.58 -16.18
CA GLU A 121 5.49 -10.93 -15.82
C GLU A 121 4.98 -11.04 -14.37
N LEU A 122 4.95 -9.94 -13.60
CA LEU A 122 4.50 -9.96 -12.22
C LEU A 122 3.01 -10.38 -12.16
N PRO A 123 2.65 -11.42 -11.39
CA PRO A 123 1.28 -11.90 -11.34
C PRO A 123 0.32 -10.83 -10.82
N GLN A 124 -0.76 -10.58 -11.57
CA GLN A 124 -1.82 -9.67 -11.19
C GLN A 124 -3.10 -10.44 -10.91
N HIS A 125 -3.62 -10.31 -9.70
CA HIS A 125 -4.88 -10.91 -9.29
C HIS A 125 -5.95 -9.82 -9.17
N ARG A 126 -7.17 -10.13 -9.63
CA ARG A 126 -8.30 -9.21 -9.64
C ARG A 126 -9.42 -9.74 -8.77
N LEU A 127 -10.15 -8.84 -8.12
CA LEU A 127 -11.37 -9.14 -7.37
C LEU A 127 -12.59 -8.73 -8.19
N PRO A 128 -13.25 -9.65 -8.93
CA PRO A 128 -14.25 -9.30 -9.94
C PRO A 128 -15.66 -9.04 -9.38
N VAL A 129 -15.82 -8.98 -8.06
CA VAL A 129 -17.13 -8.84 -7.41
C VAL A 129 -17.08 -7.69 -6.40
N SER A 130 -17.95 -6.70 -6.60
CA SER A 130 -18.19 -5.62 -5.65
C SER A 130 -19.40 -5.94 -4.79
N TRP A 131 -19.20 -5.96 -3.47
CA TRP A 131 -20.28 -6.12 -2.48
C TRP A 131 -20.86 -4.79 -2.00
N ARG A 132 -20.32 -3.67 -2.49
CA ARG A 132 -20.75 -2.33 -2.11
C ARG A 132 -21.80 -1.76 -3.05
N LEU A 133 -21.68 -2.03 -4.35
CA LEU A 133 -22.56 -1.46 -5.37
C LEU A 133 -23.69 -2.44 -5.72
N PRO A 134 -24.96 -1.97 -5.77
CA PRO A 134 -26.07 -2.80 -6.22
C PRO A 134 -25.99 -3.10 -7.72
N ALA A 135 -26.70 -4.14 -8.17
CA ALA A 135 -26.78 -4.53 -9.57
C ALA A 135 -27.22 -3.40 -10.53
N SER A 136 -27.98 -2.41 -10.03
CA SER A 136 -28.40 -1.23 -10.80
C SER A 136 -27.28 -0.19 -11.02
N ALA A 137 -26.24 -0.18 -10.19
CA ALA A 137 -25.15 0.80 -10.26
C ALA A 137 -23.81 0.19 -10.71
N ALA A 138 -23.57 -1.08 -10.43
CA ALA A 138 -22.30 -1.74 -10.75
C ALA A 138 -21.94 -1.70 -12.25
N PRO A 139 -22.86 -1.95 -13.21
CA PRO A 139 -22.52 -1.85 -14.63
C PRO A 139 -22.06 -0.45 -15.02
N LEU A 140 -22.78 0.59 -14.59
CA LEU A 140 -22.42 1.98 -14.91
C LEU A 140 -21.01 2.34 -14.43
N VAL A 141 -20.65 1.96 -13.20
CA VAL A 141 -19.33 2.26 -12.64
C VAL A 141 -18.25 1.39 -13.28
N SER A 142 -18.50 0.09 -13.44
CA SER A 142 -17.56 -0.85 -14.05
C SER A 142 -17.22 -0.43 -15.49
N ASP A 143 -18.23 -0.11 -16.30
CA ASP A 143 -18.04 0.25 -17.70
C ASP A 143 -17.33 1.61 -17.85
N ALA A 144 -17.57 2.55 -16.93
CA ALA A 144 -16.97 3.89 -16.99
C ALA A 144 -15.52 3.94 -16.49
N PHE A 145 -15.19 3.22 -15.42
CA PHE A 145 -13.91 3.37 -14.72
C PHE A 145 -12.99 2.13 -14.84
N TYR A 146 -13.51 0.98 -15.27
CA TYR A 146 -12.78 -0.30 -15.27
C TYR A 146 -12.82 -1.02 -16.64
N PRO A 147 -12.42 -0.37 -17.76
CA PRO A 147 -12.56 -0.93 -19.11
C PRO A 147 -11.75 -2.22 -19.33
N TYR A 148 -10.67 -2.42 -18.56
CA TYR A 148 -9.79 -3.58 -18.66
C TYR A 148 -9.89 -4.52 -17.46
N THR A 149 -10.66 -4.15 -16.43
CA THR A 149 -10.77 -4.83 -15.14
C THR A 149 -12.22 -4.84 -14.62
N PRO A 150 -13.21 -5.24 -15.45
CA PRO A 150 -14.61 -5.11 -15.09
C PRO A 150 -14.96 -5.94 -13.85
N PHE A 151 -15.95 -5.46 -13.10
CA PHE A 151 -16.51 -6.15 -11.95
C PHE A 151 -18.03 -6.20 -12.01
N ARG A 152 -18.62 -7.15 -11.28
CA ARG A 152 -20.08 -7.30 -11.13
C ARG A 152 -20.52 -7.02 -9.70
N SER A 153 -21.81 -6.76 -9.52
CA SER A 153 -22.40 -6.71 -8.18
C SER A 153 -22.45 -8.12 -7.56
N GLY A 154 -22.18 -8.20 -6.26
CA GLY A 154 -22.35 -9.40 -5.44
C GLY A 154 -23.67 -9.44 -4.66
N THR A 155 -24.40 -8.33 -4.63
CA THR A 155 -25.70 -8.20 -3.92
C THR A 155 -26.88 -8.56 -4.80
#